data_AF-A0A956E3Q4-F1
#
_entry.id   AF-A0A956E3Q4-F1
#
_cell.length_a   1.000
_cell.length_b   1.000
_cell.length_c   1.000
_cell.angle_alpha   90.00
_cell.angle_beta   90.00
_cell.angle_gamma   90.00
#
_symmetry.space_group_name_H-M   'P 1'
#
loop_
_entity.id
_entity.type
_entity.pdbx_description
1 polymer ?
#
loop_
_entity_poly.entity_id
_entity_poly.type
_entity_poly.pdbx_seq_one_letter_code
_entity_poly.pdbx_strand_id
1 'polypeptide(L)'
;MIYLRDFHADRDAWIAQYSTGKHFEARLAHVHGNLFAFLNVVLGYLLARLPLAPTTSRAISWLGLAGMLMPVGILAEVYLGAPPFFVLIGGAAMLVAVAWFGMAVLMVKAEHASEGTTS
;
A
#
# COMPACT_ATOMS: atom_id res chain seq x y z
N MET A 1 -21.28 1.54 -4.64
CA MET A 1 -21.26 2.53 -5.74
C MET A 1 -21.84 1.99 -7.07
N ILE A 2 -22.59 0.88 -7.07
CA ILE A 2 -23.28 0.36 -8.27
C ILE A 2 -24.74 0.84 -8.31
N TYR A 3 -25.43 0.83 -7.16
CA TYR A 3 -26.82 1.28 -7.05
C TYR A 3 -27.05 2.74 -7.48
N LEU A 4 -26.20 3.67 -7.04
CA LEU A 4 -26.32 5.09 -7.41
C LEU A 4 -25.95 5.36 -8.88
N ARG A 5 -25.11 4.53 -9.50
CA ARG A 5 -24.81 4.63 -10.93
C ARG A 5 -26.02 4.22 -11.77
N ASP A 6 -26.67 3.13 -11.36
CA ASP A 6 -27.64 2.44 -12.22
C ASP A 6 -29.08 2.92 -12.00
N PHE A 7 -29.38 3.55 -10.85
CA PHE A 7 -30.75 3.90 -10.46
C PHE A 7 -30.98 5.36 -10.02
N HIS A 8 -29.98 6.24 -10.10
CA HIS A 8 -30.17 7.66 -9.76
C HIS A 8 -30.83 8.42 -10.91
N ALA A 9 -31.69 9.40 -10.60
CA ALA A 9 -32.43 10.18 -11.61
C ALA A 9 -31.50 10.95 -12.58
N ASP A 10 -30.26 11.20 -12.15
CA ASP A 10 -29.20 11.90 -12.88
C ASP A 10 -28.05 10.96 -13.29
N ARG A 11 -28.38 9.73 -13.73
CA ARG A 11 -27.39 8.69 -14.06
C ARG A 11 -26.34 9.14 -15.08
N ASP A 12 -26.74 9.93 -16.07
CA ASP A 12 -25.86 10.31 -17.19
C ASP A 12 -24.79 11.31 -16.71
N ALA A 13 -25.13 12.19 -15.77
CA ALA A 13 -24.17 13.02 -15.05
C ALA A 13 -23.25 12.20 -14.13
N TRP A 14 -23.77 11.14 -13.51
CA TRP A 14 -23.03 10.22 -12.65
C TRP A 14 -21.99 9.39 -13.43
N ILE A 15 -22.34 8.98 -14.64
CA ILE A 15 -21.45 8.29 -15.59
C ILE A 15 -20.40 9.27 -16.13
N ALA A 16 -20.77 10.51 -16.45
CA ALA A 16 -19.85 11.54 -16.92
C ALA A 16 -18.76 11.90 -15.88
N GLN A 17 -19.08 11.77 -14.58
CA GLN A 17 -18.14 11.97 -13.47
C GLN A 17 -17.51 10.65 -12.97
N TYR A 18 -17.62 9.56 -13.75
CA TYR A 18 -17.09 8.27 -13.32
C TYR A 18 -15.57 8.31 -13.12
N SER A 19 -14.83 8.96 -14.01
CA SER A 19 -13.37 9.06 -13.93
C SER A 19 -12.85 10.39 -13.35
N THR A 20 -13.73 11.27 -12.87
CA THR A 20 -13.38 12.63 -12.43
C THR A 20 -14.19 13.05 -11.20
N GLY A 21 -13.56 13.80 -10.27
CA GLY A 21 -14.22 14.36 -9.09
C GLY A 21 -14.20 13.47 -7.83
N LYS A 22 -14.84 13.96 -6.75
CA LYS A 22 -14.74 13.41 -5.38
C LYS A 22 -15.10 11.93 -5.24
N HIS A 23 -16.00 11.42 -6.09
CA HIS A 23 -16.39 10.01 -6.09
C HIS A 23 -15.30 9.09 -6.64
N PHE A 24 -14.51 9.55 -7.60
CA PHE A 24 -13.37 8.81 -8.12
C PHE A 24 -12.24 8.74 -7.08
N GLU A 25 -11.92 9.87 -6.45
CA GLU A 25 -10.90 9.97 -5.40
C GLU A 25 -11.26 9.12 -4.17
N ALA A 26 -12.53 9.10 -3.74
CA ALA A 26 -12.98 8.21 -2.67
C ALA A 26 -12.83 6.72 -3.03
N ARG A 27 -13.04 6.34 -4.30
CA ARG A 27 -12.78 4.96 -4.75
C ARG A 27 -11.30 4.64 -4.81
N LEU A 28 -10.45 5.60 -5.21
CA LEU A 28 -9.00 5.44 -5.15
C LEU A 28 -8.55 5.18 -3.71
N ALA A 29 -9.02 5.98 -2.74
CA ALA A 29 -8.72 5.77 -1.33
C ALA A 29 -9.17 4.38 -0.84
N HIS A 30 -10.37 3.94 -1.23
CA HIS A 30 -10.89 2.63 -0.84
C HIS A 30 -10.07 1.45 -1.41
N VAL A 31 -9.81 1.45 -2.73
CA VAL A 31 -9.07 0.36 -3.39
C VAL A 31 -7.62 0.32 -2.90
N HIS A 32 -6.94 1.47 -2.81
CA HIS A 32 -5.57 1.53 -2.31
C HIS A 32 -5.50 1.21 -0.81
N GLY A 33 -6.48 1.65 -0.02
CA GLY A 33 -6.60 1.28 1.39
C GLY A 33 -6.65 -0.24 1.58
N ASN A 34 -7.54 -0.93 0.86
CA ASN A 34 -7.65 -2.38 0.93
C ASN A 34 -6.37 -3.10 0.45
N LEU A 35 -5.79 -2.64 -0.66
CA LEU A 35 -4.54 -3.20 -1.18
C LEU A 35 -3.40 -3.06 -0.17
N PHE A 36 -3.24 -1.87 0.42
CA PHE A 36 -2.17 -1.61 1.38
C PHE A 36 -2.41 -2.37 2.68
N ALA A 37 -3.67 -2.58 3.08
CA ALA A 37 -4.00 -3.34 4.29
C ALA A 37 -3.64 -4.81 4.09
N PHE A 38 -4.00 -5.37 2.92
CA PHE A 38 -3.60 -6.71 2.53
C PHE A 38 -2.07 -6.87 2.50
N LEU A 39 -1.36 -5.94 1.86
CA LEU A 39 0.11 -5.96 1.82
C LEU A 39 0.73 -5.90 3.22
N ASN A 40 0.20 -5.09 4.13
CA ASN A 40 0.70 -5.03 5.51
C ASN A 40 0.49 -6.35 6.26
N VAL A 41 -0.64 -7.02 6.08
CA VAL A 41 -0.90 -8.34 6.69
C VAL A 41 0.09 -9.38 6.14
N VAL A 42 0.28 -9.42 4.82
CA VAL A 42 1.21 -10.35 4.16
C VAL A 42 2.66 -10.07 4.59
N LEU A 43 3.11 -8.81 4.55
CA LEU A 43 4.44 -8.42 5.00
C LEU A 43 4.64 -8.77 6.48
N GLY A 44 3.70 -8.42 7.34
CA GLY A 44 3.77 -8.73 8.77
C GLY A 44 3.88 -10.23 9.04
N TYR A 45 3.09 -11.04 8.32
CA TYR A 45 3.18 -12.49 8.42
C TYR A 45 4.54 -13.03 7.96
N LEU A 46 5.05 -12.56 6.82
CA LEU A 46 6.34 -13.02 6.28
C LEU A 46 7.53 -12.58 7.15
N LEU A 47 7.51 -11.34 7.64
CA LEU A 47 8.50 -10.81 8.58
C LEU A 47 8.55 -11.62 9.89
N ALA A 48 7.42 -12.19 10.32
CA ALA A 48 7.36 -13.05 11.50
C ALA A 48 7.81 -14.49 11.23
N ARG A 49 7.79 -14.95 9.97
CA ARG A 49 8.13 -16.32 9.58
C ARG A 49 9.56 -16.49 9.08
N LEU A 50 10.16 -15.45 8.52
CA LEU A 50 11.50 -15.50 7.94
C LEU A 50 12.57 -15.07 8.94
N PRO A 51 13.76 -15.72 8.93
CA PRO A 51 14.85 -15.39 9.84
C PRO A 51 15.59 -14.12 9.38
N LEU A 52 14.89 -12.99 9.33
CA LEU A 52 15.47 -11.69 9.01
C LEU A 52 16.06 -11.03 10.27
N ALA A 53 17.08 -10.19 10.08
CA ALA A 53 17.62 -9.38 11.17
C ALA A 53 16.51 -8.55 11.85
N PRO A 54 16.43 -8.53 13.20
CA PRO A 54 15.35 -7.84 13.92
C PRO A 54 15.24 -6.34 13.60
N THR A 55 16.37 -5.69 13.33
CA THR A 55 16.45 -4.28 12.94
C THR A 55 15.83 -4.05 11.56
N THR A 56 16.18 -4.87 10.57
CA THR A 56 15.65 -4.83 9.21
C THR A 56 14.14 -5.12 9.20
N SER A 57 13.70 -6.16 9.93
CA SER A 57 12.28 -6.51 10.05
C SER A 57 11.46 -5.37 10.64
N ARG A 58 11.96 -4.72 11.70
CA ARG A 58 11.32 -3.56 12.32
C ARG A 58 11.25 -2.35 11.39
N ALA A 59 12.32 -2.07 10.64
CA ALA A 59 12.36 -0.96 9.69
C ALA A 59 11.34 -1.15 8.54
N ILE A 60 11.29 -2.36 7.95
CA ILE A 60 10.32 -2.70 6.89
C ILE A 60 8.89 -2.61 7.42
N SER A 61 8.63 -3.10 8.63
CA SER A 61 7.30 -3.00 9.26
C SER A 61 6.85 -1.55 9.42
N TRP A 62 7.73 -0.67 9.91
CA TRP A 62 7.42 0.77 10.01
C TRP A 62 7.20 1.43 8.66
N LEU A 63 7.96 1.06 7.62
CA LEU A 63 7.76 1.57 6.26
C LEU A 63 6.41 1.10 5.67
N GLY A 64 6.03 -0.16 5.90
CA GLY A 64 4.73 -0.70 5.48
C GLY A 64 3.55 0.03 6.14
N LEU A 65 3.66 0.32 7.45
CA LEU A 65 2.69 1.11 8.19
C LEU A 65 2.66 2.57 7.72
N ALA A 66 3.83 3.19 7.48
CA ALA A 66 3.91 4.53 6.91
C ALA A 66 3.27 4.60 5.51
N GLY A 67 3.22 3.49 4.77
CA GLY A 67 2.49 3.38 3.52
C GLY A 67 1.00 3.69 3.65
N MET A 68 0.38 3.47 4.81
CA MET A 68 -1.03 3.85 5.07
C MET A 68 -1.28 5.35 4.97
N LEU A 69 -0.23 6.16 4.97
CA LEU A 69 -0.34 7.59 4.72
C LEU A 69 -0.92 7.89 3.34
N MET A 70 -0.76 7.00 2.34
CA MET A 70 -1.34 7.21 1.01
C MET A 70 -2.87 7.26 1.03
N PRO A 71 -3.59 6.19 1.45
CA PRO A 71 -5.05 6.23 1.48
C PRO A 71 -5.59 7.31 2.43
N VAL A 72 -4.91 7.59 3.55
CA VAL A 72 -5.25 8.70 4.45
C VAL A 72 -5.07 10.06 3.76
N GLY A 73 -3.98 10.23 3.00
CA GLY A 73 -3.69 11.43 2.22
C GLY A 73 -4.74 11.70 1.14
N ILE A 74 -5.22 10.66 0.46
CA ILE A 74 -6.30 10.80 -0.54
C ILE A 74 -7.58 11.28 0.15
N LEU A 75 -7.93 10.74 1.32
CA LEU A 75 -9.09 11.23 2.08
C LEU A 75 -8.89 12.69 2.53
N ALA A 76 -7.68 13.04 2.99
CA ALA A 76 -7.37 14.41 3.41
C ALA A 76 -7.44 15.41 2.24
N GLU A 77 -7.00 15.04 1.04
CA GLU A 77 -7.15 15.86 -0.17
C GLU A 77 -8.63 16.10 -0.49
N VAL A 78 -9.45 15.04 -0.50
CA VAL A 78 -10.89 15.10 -0.82
C VAL A 78 -11.68 15.95 0.20
N TYR A 79 -11.42 15.76 1.49
CA TYR A 79 -12.22 16.37 2.56
C TYR A 79 -11.67 17.71 3.04
N LEU A 80 -10.35 17.91 3.04
CA LEU A 80 -9.68 19.07 3.63
C LEU A 80 -8.94 19.92 2.58
N GLY A 81 -8.91 19.52 1.31
CA GLY A 81 -8.13 20.21 0.28
C GLY A 81 -6.62 20.12 0.52
N ALA A 82 -6.17 19.10 1.26
CA ALA A 82 -4.77 18.93 1.61
C ALA A 82 -3.91 18.67 0.36
N PRO A 83 -2.64 19.13 0.32
CA PRO A 83 -1.74 18.85 -0.80
C PRO A 83 -1.47 17.34 -0.99
N PRO A 84 -1.26 16.86 -2.23
CA PRO A 84 -1.06 15.45 -2.55
C PRO A 84 0.30 14.88 -2.09
N PHE A 85 1.12 15.64 -1.36
CA PHE A 85 2.42 15.20 -0.85
C PHE A 85 2.31 13.96 0.04
N PHE A 86 1.26 13.88 0.87
CA PHE A 86 1.02 12.72 1.74
C PHE A 86 0.78 11.43 0.95
N VAL A 87 0.11 11.55 -0.21
CA VAL A 87 -0.15 10.43 -1.13
C VAL A 87 1.17 9.89 -1.69
N LEU A 88 2.04 10.79 -2.17
CA LEU A 88 3.33 10.44 -2.74
C LEU A 88 4.27 9.82 -1.71
N ILE A 89 4.34 10.40 -0.50
CA ILE A 89 5.17 9.87 0.59
C ILE A 89 4.71 8.47 1.00
N GLY A 90 3.40 8.27 1.18
CA GLY A 90 2.85 6.96 1.51
C GLY A 90 3.12 5.91 0.41
N GLY A 91 2.94 6.28 -0.85
CA GLY A 91 3.24 5.39 -1.97
C GLY A 91 4.71 5.00 -2.05
N ALA A 92 5.61 5.98 -1.92
CA ALA A 92 7.05 5.74 -1.91
C ALA A 92 7.48 4.86 -0.73
N ALA A 93 6.94 5.10 0.47
CA ALA A 93 7.24 4.29 1.65
C ALA A 93 6.86 2.81 1.45
N MET A 94 5.67 2.54 0.89
CA MET A 94 5.25 1.17 0.59
C MET A 94 6.13 0.50 -0.47
N LEU A 95 6.50 1.23 -1.52
CA LEU A 95 7.39 0.72 -2.57
C LEU A 95 8.77 0.34 -2.01
N VAL A 96 9.35 1.20 -1.17
CA VAL A 96 10.61 0.94 -0.49
C VAL A 96 10.48 -0.26 0.46
N ALA A 97 9.38 -0.36 1.21
CA ALA A 97 9.13 -1.49 2.12
C ALA A 97 9.17 -2.84 1.37
N VAL A 98 8.42 -2.94 0.26
CA VAL A 98 8.32 -4.18 -0.52
C VAL A 98 9.65 -4.50 -1.23
N ALA A 99 10.31 -3.50 -1.83
CA ALA A 99 11.58 -3.69 -2.50
C ALA A 99 12.67 -4.14 -1.52
N TRP A 100 12.76 -3.50 -0.35
CA TRP A 100 13.71 -3.88 0.69
C TRP A 100 13.41 -5.28 1.23
N PHE A 101 12.15 -5.59 1.54
CA PHE A 101 11.76 -6.94 1.94
C PHE A 101 12.22 -8.00 0.93
N GLY A 102 11.97 -7.78 -0.36
CA GLY A 102 12.44 -8.68 -1.43
C GLY A 102 13.96 -8.87 -1.43
N MET A 103 14.74 -7.80 -1.32
CA MET A 103 16.20 -7.87 -1.24
C MET A 103 16.67 -8.62 0.01
N ALA A 104 16.07 -8.36 1.18
CA ALA A 104 16.43 -8.99 2.44
C ALA A 104 16.22 -10.51 2.39
N VAL A 105 15.13 -10.98 1.76
CA VAL A 105 14.87 -12.40 1.57
C VAL A 105 15.89 -13.05 0.62
N LEU A 106 16.28 -12.35 -0.45
CA LEU A 106 17.30 -12.84 -1.38
C LEU A 106 18.68 -12.96 -0.72
N MET A 107 19.05 -12.02 0.15
CA MET A 107 20.31 -12.07 0.90
C MET A 107 20.36 -13.28 1.84
N VAL A 108 19.32 -13.51 2.64
CA VAL A 108 19.25 -14.69 3.54
C VAL A 108 19.34 -15.99 2.76
N LYS A 109 18.66 -16.07 1.60
CA LYS A 109 18.77 -17.25 0.72
C LYS A 109 20.19 -17.46 0.17
N ALA A 110 20.91 -16.39 -0.16
CA ALA A 110 22.28 -16.47 -0.66
C ALA A 110 23.26 -16.96 0.43
N GLU A 111 23.09 -16.48 1.67
CA GLU A 111 23.87 -16.94 2.83
C GLU A 111 23.70 -18.44 3.06
N HIS A 112 22.45 -18.92 3.13
CA HIS A 112 22.16 -20.36 3.31
C HIS A 112 22.71 -21.24 2.18
N ALA A 113 22.69 -20.75 0.93
CA ALA A 113 23.26 -21.48 -0.21
C ALA A 113 24.79 -21.61 -0.12
N SER A 114 25.47 -20.62 0.46
CA SER A 114 26.93 -20.64 0.62
C SER A 114 27.40 -21.58 1.73
N GLU A 115 26.64 -21.72 2.82
CA GLU A 115 26.97 -22.63 3.92
C GLU A 115 26.83 -24.10 3.51
N GLY A 116 25.82 -24.43 2.69
CA GLY A 116 25.56 -25.79 2.22
C GLY A 116 26.59 -26.35 1.23
N THR A 117 27.47 -25.54 0.64
CA THR A 117 28.52 -26.02 -0.28
C THR A 117 29.85 -26.33 0.41
N THR A 118 29.97 -26.02 1.71
CA THR A 118 31.20 -26.18 2.50
C THR A 118 31.20 -27.40 3.45
N SER A 119 30.19 -28.27 3.37
CA SER A 119 30.12 -29.56 4.07
C SER A 119 30.24 -30.72 3.09
#